data_AF-A0A5S3UHV2-F1
#
_entry.id   AF-A0A5S3UHV2-F1
#
_cell.length_a   1.000
_cell.length_b   1.000
_cell.length_c   1.000
_cell.angle_alpha   90.00
_cell.angle_beta   90.00
_cell.angle_gamma   90.00
#
_symmetry.space_group_name_H-M   'P 1'
#
loop_
_entity.id
_entity.type
_entity.pdbx_description
1 polymer ?
#
loop_
_entity_poly.entity_id
_entity_poly.type
_entity_poly.pdbx_seq_one_letter_code
_entity_poly.pdbx_strand_id
1 'polypeptide(L)'
;MLRQIVFLLVASVMITACSEQPPRFNHFDEGQQALSNINNLLSNQSSSDSVTSWPFSNEYLQARHLNYQGLKSIALDESQQAQLNYLIIAERYPERYFVWPEQRDVVSRAINKKDYSAQKLATWLELVQTQLMQAEESSLKLNKIELKLLHSMVQNHLNNNDDEVVHSALSKLEQYLSQYTPRSKLGLVGLANGKDWYQSKLNYFGAKTQPPLTWLSNIQSQLKQIAIHNVAFHLPTSHSTPLVMQFFSQDENIAGLDWQLEYRDPLQSKRELSAGEQYFWLVMMETDLGIHYHTWSEQQARVNLIKRLGVTKQEADWLIEDIILYPATSFIFSS
;
A
#
# COMPACT_ATOMS: atom_id res chain seq x y z
N MET A 1 -34.13 -8.74 -50.44
CA MET A 1 -32.67 -9.02 -50.46
C MET A 1 -31.85 -7.98 -49.70
N LEU A 2 -32.02 -6.67 -49.91
CA LEU A 2 -31.23 -5.64 -49.20
C LEU A 2 -31.32 -5.69 -47.65
N ARG A 3 -32.51 -5.96 -47.09
CA ARG A 3 -32.74 -6.08 -45.64
C ARG A 3 -32.01 -7.27 -44.98
N GLN A 4 -31.82 -8.37 -45.71
CA GLN A 4 -31.13 -9.56 -45.19
C GLN A 4 -29.61 -9.38 -45.21
N ILE A 5 -29.09 -8.63 -46.19
CA ILE A 5 -27.66 -8.28 -46.27
C ILE A 5 -27.26 -7.32 -45.13
N VAL A 6 -28.12 -6.36 -44.79
CA VAL A 6 -27.88 -5.45 -43.66
C VAL A 6 -27.91 -6.18 -42.31
N PHE A 7 -28.83 -7.14 -42.12
CA PHE A 7 -28.87 -7.95 -40.89
C PHE A 7 -27.66 -8.86 -40.74
N LEU A 8 -27.16 -9.44 -41.84
CA LEU A 8 -25.91 -10.22 -41.85
C LEU A 8 -24.69 -9.34 -41.53
N LEU A 9 -24.61 -8.13 -42.09
CA LEU A 9 -23.50 -7.20 -41.79
C LEU A 9 -23.48 -6.72 -40.33
N VAL A 10 -24.64 -6.44 -39.74
CA VAL A 10 -24.74 -6.07 -38.31
C VAL A 10 -24.41 -7.25 -37.40
N ALA A 11 -24.79 -8.48 -37.78
CA ALA A 11 -24.39 -9.69 -37.06
C ALA A 11 -22.87 -9.96 -37.17
N SER A 12 -22.25 -9.71 -38.33
CA SER A 12 -20.79 -9.86 -38.52
C SER A 12 -19.97 -8.90 -37.66
N VAL A 13 -20.43 -7.66 -37.48
CA VAL A 13 -19.75 -6.66 -36.63
C VAL A 13 -19.89 -6.99 -35.14
N MET A 14 -20.98 -7.66 -34.74
CA MET A 14 -21.18 -8.14 -33.36
C MET A 14 -20.31 -9.36 -33.02
N ILE A 15 -19.86 -10.15 -34.00
CA ILE A 15 -19.01 -11.33 -33.75
C ILE A 15 -17.53 -10.93 -33.57
N THR A 16 -17.09 -9.81 -34.14
CA THR A 16 -15.71 -9.29 -33.93
C THR A 16 -15.52 -8.59 -32.58
N ALA A 17 -16.59 -8.31 -31.83
CA ALA A 17 -16.50 -7.74 -30.48
C ALA A 17 -16.20 -8.79 -29.39
N CYS A 18 -16.13 -10.08 -29.75
CA CYS A 18 -15.75 -11.18 -28.88
C CYS A 18 -14.47 -11.90 -29.33
N SER A 19 -13.57 -11.24 -30.06
CA SER A 19 -12.20 -11.76 -30.19
C SER A 19 -11.47 -11.53 -28.87
N GLU A 20 -11.00 -12.59 -28.23
CA GLU A 20 -10.07 -12.48 -27.10
C GLU A 20 -8.93 -11.55 -27.51
N GLN A 21 -8.73 -10.47 -26.74
CA GLN A 21 -7.61 -9.58 -26.99
C GLN A 21 -6.32 -10.38 -26.82
N PRO A 22 -5.32 -10.20 -27.71
CA PRO A 22 -4.05 -10.88 -27.54
C PRO A 22 -3.49 -10.56 -26.14
N PRO A 23 -2.86 -11.55 -25.48
CA PRO A 23 -2.39 -11.36 -24.13
C PRO A 23 -1.39 -10.21 -24.10
N ARG A 24 -1.58 -9.29 -23.14
CA ARG A 24 -0.74 -8.08 -23.00
C ARG A 24 0.71 -8.41 -22.67
N PHE A 25 0.93 -9.54 -22.00
CA PHE A 25 2.22 -10.06 -21.60
C PHE A 25 2.32 -11.53 -21.99
N ASN A 26 3.54 -11.99 -22.28
CA ASN A 26 3.84 -13.41 -22.45
C ASN A 26 4.43 -14.02 -21.17
N HIS A 27 5.05 -13.18 -20.33
CA HIS A 27 5.82 -13.60 -19.16
C HIS A 27 5.55 -12.71 -17.94
N PHE A 28 5.80 -13.22 -16.74
CA PHE A 28 5.55 -12.51 -15.48
C PHE A 28 6.41 -11.24 -15.33
N ASP A 29 7.68 -11.32 -15.71
CA ASP A 29 8.65 -10.22 -15.67
C ASP A 29 8.24 -9.04 -16.55
N GLU A 30 7.62 -9.29 -17.72
CA GLU A 30 7.05 -8.23 -18.56
C GLU A 30 5.96 -7.44 -17.81
N GLY A 31 5.08 -8.14 -17.10
CA GLY A 31 4.02 -7.53 -16.31
C GLY A 31 4.54 -6.83 -15.05
N GLN A 32 5.51 -7.41 -14.36
CA GLN A 32 6.20 -6.79 -13.23
C GLN A 32 6.91 -5.50 -13.68
N GLN A 33 7.63 -5.53 -14.80
CA GLN A 33 8.30 -4.36 -15.35
C GLN A 33 7.30 -3.28 -15.75
N ALA A 34 6.16 -3.65 -16.35
CA ALA A 34 5.10 -2.70 -16.68
C ALA A 34 4.51 -2.03 -15.43
N LEU A 35 4.33 -2.77 -14.32
CA LEU A 35 3.94 -2.20 -13.03
C LEU A 35 5.04 -1.31 -12.44
N SER A 36 6.30 -1.75 -12.48
CA SER A 36 7.46 -0.97 -12.05
C SER A 36 7.55 0.37 -12.77
N ASN A 37 7.32 0.35 -14.08
CA ASN A 37 7.30 1.54 -14.91
C ASN A 37 6.21 2.53 -14.46
N ILE A 38 4.97 2.11 -14.22
CA ILE A 38 3.91 3.06 -13.80
C ILE A 38 4.07 3.53 -12.34
N ASN A 39 4.79 2.77 -11.52
CA ASN A 39 5.08 3.06 -10.12
C ASN A 39 6.43 3.79 -9.95
N ASN A 40 6.98 4.39 -11.00
CA ASN A 40 8.33 4.97 -11.00
C ASN A 40 8.53 6.08 -9.95
N LEU A 41 7.45 6.74 -9.52
CA LEU A 41 7.43 7.74 -8.43
C LEU A 41 7.08 7.13 -7.05
N LEU A 42 6.63 5.87 -6.99
CA LEU A 42 6.26 5.13 -5.77
C LEU A 42 7.32 4.11 -5.32
N SER A 43 8.08 3.53 -6.24
CA SER A 43 9.12 2.54 -5.93
C SER A 43 10.48 3.16 -5.60
N ASN A 44 11.20 2.59 -4.64
CA ASN A 44 12.62 2.88 -4.39
C ASN A 44 13.54 2.31 -5.49
N GLN A 45 13.09 1.28 -6.21
CA GLN A 45 13.88 0.53 -7.18
C GLN A 45 13.67 1.01 -8.63
N SER A 46 13.00 2.14 -8.83
CA SER A 46 12.72 2.64 -10.17
C SER A 46 14.00 3.12 -10.86
N SER A 47 14.37 2.46 -11.95
CA SER A 47 15.47 2.85 -12.84
C SER A 47 15.05 3.87 -13.92
N SER A 48 13.78 4.25 -13.98
CA SER A 48 13.29 5.18 -15.00
C SER A 48 13.74 6.61 -14.69
N ASP A 49 14.47 7.21 -15.63
CA ASP A 49 14.90 8.60 -15.56
C ASP A 49 13.77 9.61 -15.80
N SER A 50 12.61 9.16 -16.29
CA SER A 50 11.47 9.98 -16.68
C SER A 50 10.24 9.75 -15.80
N VAL A 51 9.36 10.75 -15.68
CA VAL A 51 8.02 10.61 -15.12
C VAL A 51 7.11 9.90 -16.12
N THR A 52 6.95 8.58 -15.95
CA THR A 52 6.08 7.74 -16.79
C THR A 52 4.60 7.88 -16.41
N SER A 53 4.29 8.01 -15.12
CA SER A 53 2.93 8.17 -14.64
C SER A 53 2.89 8.89 -13.29
N TRP A 54 1.86 9.70 -13.08
CA TRP A 54 1.60 10.32 -11.78
C TRP A 54 0.80 9.37 -10.89
N PRO A 55 1.22 9.11 -9.64
CA PRO A 55 0.55 8.15 -8.77
C PRO A 55 -0.94 8.44 -8.64
N PHE A 56 -1.76 7.41 -8.82
CA PHE A 56 -3.22 7.43 -8.68
C PHE A 56 -3.97 8.46 -9.54
N SER A 57 -3.33 9.01 -10.59
CA SER A 57 -4.06 9.69 -11.67
C SER A 57 -4.95 8.70 -12.44
N ASN A 58 -5.89 9.19 -13.25
CA ASN A 58 -6.74 8.33 -14.06
C ASN A 58 -5.92 7.46 -15.03
N GLU A 59 -4.88 8.02 -15.62
CA GLU A 59 -3.96 7.31 -16.51
C GLU A 59 -3.22 6.20 -15.75
N TYR A 60 -2.74 6.49 -14.54
CA TYR A 60 -2.12 5.50 -13.67
C TYR A 60 -3.07 4.37 -13.33
N LEU A 61 -4.29 4.70 -12.86
CA LEU A 61 -5.28 3.72 -12.43
C LEU A 61 -5.71 2.82 -13.60
N GLN A 62 -5.90 3.40 -14.78
CA GLN A 62 -6.19 2.65 -16.00
C GLN A 62 -5.03 1.74 -16.40
N ALA A 63 -3.80 2.24 -16.39
CA ALA A 63 -2.62 1.44 -16.73
C ALA A 63 -2.40 0.30 -15.73
N ARG A 64 -2.58 0.56 -14.42
CA ARG A 64 -2.50 -0.47 -13.37
C ARG A 64 -3.53 -1.57 -13.60
N HIS A 65 -4.79 -1.19 -13.84
CA HIS A 65 -5.86 -2.12 -14.12
C HIS A 65 -5.56 -2.99 -15.35
N LEU A 66 -5.13 -2.37 -16.46
CA LEU A 66 -4.77 -3.09 -17.69
C LEU A 66 -3.58 -4.03 -17.50
N ASN A 67 -2.59 -3.63 -16.69
CA ASN A 67 -1.46 -4.49 -16.35
C ASN A 67 -1.93 -5.69 -15.51
N TYR A 68 -2.84 -5.52 -14.56
CA TYR A 68 -3.41 -6.66 -13.82
C TYR A 68 -4.25 -7.59 -14.71
N GLN A 69 -5.01 -7.07 -15.67
CA GLN A 69 -5.71 -7.92 -16.65
C GLN A 69 -4.72 -8.69 -17.53
N GLY A 70 -3.64 -8.05 -17.96
CA GLY A 70 -2.56 -8.70 -18.71
C GLY A 70 -1.86 -9.81 -17.93
N LEU A 71 -1.59 -9.61 -16.65
CA LEU A 71 -1.02 -10.64 -15.78
C LEU A 71 -2.00 -11.79 -15.53
N LYS A 72 -3.30 -11.52 -15.56
CA LYS A 72 -4.34 -12.55 -15.44
C LYS A 72 -4.43 -13.49 -16.64
N SER A 73 -3.94 -13.06 -17.81
CA SER A 73 -4.01 -13.86 -19.04
C SER A 73 -2.82 -14.80 -19.24
N ILE A 74 -1.83 -14.79 -18.35
CA ILE A 74 -0.66 -15.67 -18.41
C ILE A 74 -0.70 -16.74 -17.32
N ALA A 75 0.10 -17.78 -17.47
CA ALA A 75 0.29 -18.79 -16.43
C ALA A 75 1.14 -18.21 -15.29
N LEU A 76 0.56 -18.18 -14.08
CA LEU A 76 1.21 -17.74 -12.86
C LEU A 76 1.35 -18.93 -11.90
N ASP A 77 2.41 -18.94 -11.08
CA ASP A 77 2.46 -19.85 -9.95
C ASP A 77 1.44 -19.47 -8.85
N GLU A 78 1.27 -20.33 -7.85
CA GLU A 78 0.28 -20.13 -6.78
C GLU A 78 0.51 -18.83 -6.01
N SER A 79 1.78 -18.46 -5.76
CA SER A 79 2.14 -17.28 -4.97
C SER A 79 1.93 -16.00 -5.77
N GLN A 80 2.39 -15.98 -7.02
CA GLN A 80 2.14 -14.91 -7.98
C GLN A 80 0.63 -14.68 -8.19
N GLN A 81 -0.14 -15.76 -8.33
CA GLN A 81 -1.59 -15.71 -8.50
C GLN A 81 -2.28 -15.16 -7.23
N ALA A 82 -1.83 -15.56 -6.05
CA ALA A 82 -2.35 -15.05 -4.77
C ALA A 82 -2.06 -13.54 -4.62
N GLN A 83 -0.84 -13.09 -4.94
CA GLN A 83 -0.47 -11.68 -4.91
C GLN A 83 -1.25 -10.86 -5.93
N LEU A 84 -1.39 -11.34 -7.18
CA LEU A 84 -2.20 -10.65 -8.19
C LEU A 84 -3.66 -10.51 -7.75
N ASN A 85 -4.24 -11.56 -7.17
CA ASN A 85 -5.62 -11.50 -6.66
C ASN A 85 -5.76 -10.48 -5.53
N TYR A 86 -4.81 -10.44 -4.60
CA TYR A 86 -4.75 -9.43 -3.55
C TYR A 86 -4.67 -8.00 -4.12
N LEU A 87 -3.80 -7.76 -5.11
CA LEU A 87 -3.63 -6.44 -5.72
C LEU A 87 -4.87 -6.00 -6.54
N ILE A 88 -5.53 -6.92 -7.23
CA ILE A 88 -6.83 -6.65 -7.90
C ILE A 88 -7.91 -6.26 -6.89
N ILE A 89 -7.92 -6.92 -5.73
CA ILE A 89 -8.81 -6.58 -4.62
C ILE A 89 -8.48 -5.18 -4.11
N ALA A 90 -7.19 -4.86 -3.90
CA ALA A 90 -6.69 -3.53 -3.49
C ALA A 90 -7.20 -2.40 -4.39
N GLU A 91 -7.33 -2.63 -5.70
CA GLU A 91 -7.84 -1.62 -6.64
C GLU A 91 -9.23 -1.07 -6.31
N ARG A 92 -10.05 -1.87 -5.62
CA ARG A 92 -11.45 -1.55 -5.33
C ARG A 92 -11.62 -0.75 -4.05
N TYR A 93 -10.56 -0.58 -3.27
CA TYR A 93 -10.58 0.06 -1.96
C TYR A 93 -10.22 1.55 -2.03
N PRO A 94 -10.35 2.28 -0.91
CA PRO A 94 -10.21 3.74 -0.90
C PRO A 94 -8.84 4.30 -1.29
N GLU A 95 -7.84 3.47 -1.65
CA GLU A 95 -6.52 3.94 -2.10
C GLU A 95 -6.62 4.94 -3.26
N ARG A 96 -7.66 4.86 -4.10
CA ARG A 96 -7.91 5.87 -5.16
C ARG A 96 -8.25 7.28 -4.64
N TYR A 97 -8.73 7.38 -3.40
CA TYR A 97 -9.07 8.66 -2.75
C TYR A 97 -7.90 9.24 -1.95
N PHE A 98 -6.90 8.42 -1.64
CA PHE A 98 -5.68 8.81 -0.94
C PHE A 98 -4.49 8.76 -1.91
N VAL A 99 -4.45 9.75 -2.81
CA VAL A 99 -3.54 9.82 -3.97
C VAL A 99 -2.06 9.87 -3.58
N TRP A 100 -1.73 10.45 -2.43
CA TRP A 100 -0.36 10.53 -1.92
C TRP A 100 -0.16 9.53 -0.77
N PRO A 101 0.48 8.38 -1.00
CA PRO A 101 0.85 7.46 0.07
C PRO A 101 1.86 8.14 1.01
N GLU A 102 1.54 8.21 2.29
CA GLU A 102 2.28 8.98 3.30
C GLU A 102 3.68 8.44 3.58
N GLN A 103 3.95 7.21 3.14
CA GLN A 103 5.24 6.55 3.18
C GLN A 103 6.12 6.81 1.96
N ARG A 104 5.66 7.59 0.96
CA ARG A 104 6.40 7.86 -0.29
C ARG A 104 6.54 9.34 -0.58
N ASP A 105 7.78 9.80 -0.65
CA ASP A 105 8.09 11.18 -1.05
C ASP A 105 8.07 11.35 -2.58
N VAL A 106 6.85 11.51 -3.11
CA VAL A 106 6.60 11.67 -4.55
C VAL A 106 7.21 12.97 -5.08
N VAL A 107 7.18 14.06 -4.30
CA VAL A 107 7.71 15.37 -4.70
C VAL A 107 9.23 15.29 -4.91
N SER A 108 9.98 14.81 -3.91
CA SER A 108 11.44 14.64 -4.04
C SER A 108 11.78 13.77 -5.25
N ARG A 109 11.04 12.68 -5.46
CA ARG A 109 11.30 11.77 -6.58
C ARG A 109 10.99 12.38 -7.94
N ALA A 110 9.93 13.18 -8.04
CA ALA A 110 9.55 13.84 -9.28
C ALA A 110 10.57 14.91 -9.70
N ILE A 111 11.03 15.73 -8.74
CA ILE A 111 12.03 16.78 -8.98
C ILE A 111 13.36 16.19 -9.49
N ASN A 112 13.70 14.98 -9.04
CA ASN A 112 14.92 14.28 -9.46
C ASN A 112 14.82 13.58 -10.83
N LYS A 113 13.70 13.68 -11.57
CA LYS A 113 13.56 13.11 -12.92
C LYS A 113 14.04 14.08 -13.99
N LYS A 114 14.60 13.55 -15.08
CA LYS A 114 15.17 14.36 -16.18
C LYS A 114 14.12 15.18 -16.93
N ASP A 115 12.89 14.67 -17.01
CA ASP A 115 11.75 15.31 -17.67
C ASP A 115 10.82 16.01 -16.66
N TYR A 116 11.35 16.35 -15.48
CA TYR A 116 10.62 17.07 -14.44
C TYR A 116 9.92 18.30 -15.02
N SER A 117 8.67 18.48 -14.59
CA SER A 117 7.85 19.64 -14.92
C SER A 117 7.13 20.10 -13.66
N ALA A 118 7.47 21.32 -13.23
CA ALA A 118 6.81 22.01 -12.12
C ALA A 118 5.29 22.06 -12.30
N GLN A 119 4.83 22.36 -13.53
CA GLN A 119 3.41 22.40 -13.85
C GLN A 119 2.74 21.04 -13.66
N LYS A 120 3.35 19.94 -14.12
CA LYS A 120 2.79 18.59 -13.93
C LYS A 120 2.75 18.20 -12.46
N LEU A 121 3.77 18.56 -11.69
CA LEU A 121 3.79 18.32 -10.24
C LEU A 121 2.69 19.12 -9.53
N ALA A 122 2.54 20.41 -9.86
CA ALA A 122 1.48 21.26 -9.32
C ALA A 122 0.09 20.69 -9.64
N THR A 123 -0.14 20.23 -10.86
CA THR A 123 -1.40 19.55 -11.23
C THR A 123 -1.64 18.27 -10.42
N TRP A 124 -0.59 17.48 -10.15
CA TRP A 124 -0.73 16.31 -9.29
C TRP A 124 -1.02 16.68 -7.82
N LEU A 125 -0.42 17.74 -7.29
CA LEU A 125 -0.73 18.25 -5.94
C LEU A 125 -2.18 18.74 -5.84
N GLU A 126 -2.69 19.41 -6.88
CA GLU A 126 -4.10 19.81 -6.97
C GLU A 126 -5.04 18.58 -7.04
N LEU A 127 -4.61 17.50 -7.73
CA LEU A 127 -5.31 16.22 -7.72
C LEU A 127 -5.37 15.62 -6.31
N VAL A 128 -4.26 15.63 -5.56
CA VAL A 128 -4.22 15.16 -4.16
C VAL A 128 -5.26 15.91 -3.31
N GLN A 129 -5.24 17.24 -3.37
CA GLN A 129 -6.22 18.07 -2.64
C GLN A 129 -7.66 17.73 -3.03
N THR A 130 -7.94 17.69 -4.34
CA THR A 130 -9.28 17.44 -4.87
C THR A 130 -9.81 16.07 -4.46
N GLN A 131 -8.98 15.03 -4.50
CA GLN A 131 -9.37 13.68 -4.09
C GLN A 131 -9.64 13.60 -2.59
N LEU A 132 -8.82 14.26 -1.75
CA LEU A 132 -9.09 14.33 -0.32
C LEU A 132 -10.42 15.03 -0.01
N MET A 133 -10.77 16.10 -0.73
CA MET A 133 -12.06 16.79 -0.59
C MET A 133 -13.24 15.86 -0.94
N GLN A 134 -13.15 15.18 -2.08
CA GLN A 134 -14.18 14.21 -2.52
C GLN A 134 -14.29 13.02 -1.55
N ALA A 135 -13.17 12.59 -0.98
CA ALA A 135 -13.13 11.53 0.02
C ALA A 135 -13.88 11.94 1.30
N GLU A 136 -13.70 13.18 1.76
CA GLU A 136 -14.41 13.71 2.94
C GLU A 136 -15.93 13.72 2.75
N GLU A 137 -16.43 14.07 1.56
CA GLU A 137 -17.86 14.00 1.20
C GLU A 137 -18.41 12.57 1.35
N SER A 138 -17.58 11.57 1.07
CA SER A 138 -17.90 10.15 1.20
C SER A 138 -17.56 9.55 2.57
N SER A 139 -17.22 10.38 3.56
CA SER A 139 -16.75 9.96 4.89
C SER A 139 -15.50 9.06 4.86
N LEU A 140 -14.72 9.11 3.78
CA LEU A 140 -13.42 8.46 3.65
C LEU A 140 -12.35 9.47 4.07
N LYS A 141 -11.96 9.43 5.35
CA LYS A 141 -11.03 10.41 5.91
C LYS A 141 -9.71 9.79 6.32
N LEU A 142 -8.62 10.54 6.21
CA LEU A 142 -7.34 10.20 6.81
C LEU A 142 -7.50 10.05 8.32
N ASN A 143 -6.77 9.12 8.93
CA ASN A 143 -6.62 9.07 10.37
C ASN A 143 -5.58 10.11 10.84
N LYS A 144 -5.51 10.34 12.16
CA LYS A 144 -4.61 11.37 12.72
C LYS A 144 -3.12 11.16 12.45
N ILE A 145 -2.67 9.92 12.29
CA ILE A 145 -1.27 9.57 11.98
C ILE A 145 -1.00 9.77 10.49
N GLU A 146 -1.88 9.25 9.61
CA GLU A 146 -1.85 9.50 8.16
C GLU A 146 -1.79 11.02 7.88
N LEU A 147 -2.71 11.80 8.47
CA LEU A 147 -2.74 13.26 8.34
C LEU A 147 -1.43 13.91 8.83
N LYS A 148 -0.91 13.52 10.00
CA LYS A 148 0.33 14.07 10.56
C LYS A 148 1.50 13.86 9.59
N LEU A 149 1.64 12.65 9.04
CA LEU A 149 2.73 12.28 8.13
C LEU A 149 2.63 13.06 6.82
N LEU A 150 1.45 13.07 6.18
CA LEU A 150 1.23 13.82 4.94
C LEU A 150 1.46 15.32 5.15
N HIS A 151 0.91 15.89 6.22
CA HIS A 151 1.04 17.31 6.50
C HIS A 151 2.49 17.71 6.77
N SER A 152 3.25 16.90 7.53
CA SER A 152 4.68 17.13 7.75
C SER A 152 5.48 17.06 6.46
N MET A 153 5.14 16.12 5.56
CA MET A 153 5.79 16.01 4.25
C MET A 153 5.52 17.23 3.37
N VAL A 154 4.27 17.71 3.32
CA VAL A 154 3.89 18.93 2.59
C VAL A 154 4.60 20.16 3.15
N GLN A 155 4.65 20.33 4.47
CA GLN A 155 5.35 21.46 5.11
C GLN A 155 6.85 21.43 4.82
N ASN A 156 7.48 20.24 4.87
CA ASN A 156 8.89 20.10 4.53
C ASN A 156 9.17 20.54 3.08
N HIS A 157 8.32 20.15 2.13
CA HIS A 157 8.48 20.59 0.74
C HIS A 157 8.18 22.07 0.54
N LEU A 158 7.15 22.60 1.22
CA LEU A 158 6.80 24.02 1.14
C LEU A 158 7.95 24.92 1.60
N ASN A 159 8.65 24.54 2.67
CA ASN A 159 9.76 25.31 3.22
C ASN A 159 11.06 25.25 2.40
N ASN A 160 11.17 24.27 1.49
CA ASN A 160 12.41 23.98 0.76
C ASN A 160 12.24 24.03 -0.78
N ASN A 161 11.10 24.50 -1.28
CA ASN A 161 10.83 24.57 -2.72
C ASN A 161 10.73 26.02 -3.18
N ASP A 162 11.64 26.39 -4.09
CA ASP A 162 11.78 27.74 -4.65
C ASP A 162 10.97 27.95 -5.96
N ASP A 163 10.36 26.89 -6.51
CA ASP A 163 9.53 27.01 -7.72
C ASP A 163 8.16 27.58 -7.39
N GLU A 164 7.85 28.77 -7.90
CA GLU A 164 6.61 29.50 -7.56
C GLU A 164 5.33 28.70 -7.84
N VAL A 165 5.30 27.90 -8.92
CA VAL A 165 4.11 27.12 -9.31
C VAL A 165 3.88 25.99 -8.32
N VAL A 166 4.95 25.26 -7.97
CA VAL A 166 4.88 24.16 -7.00
C VAL A 166 4.62 24.71 -5.60
N HIS A 167 5.28 25.80 -5.22
CA HIS A 167 5.09 26.47 -3.94
C HIS A 167 3.64 26.92 -3.76
N SER A 168 3.00 27.47 -4.80
CA SER A 168 1.59 27.84 -4.76
C SER A 168 0.68 26.62 -4.55
N ALA A 169 0.93 25.52 -5.26
CA ALA A 169 0.16 24.28 -5.11
C ALA A 169 0.34 23.64 -3.73
N LEU A 170 1.57 23.60 -3.21
CA LEU A 170 1.88 23.15 -1.85
C LEU A 170 1.21 24.02 -0.79
N SER A 171 1.22 25.34 -0.96
CA SER A 171 0.55 26.29 -0.05
C SER A 171 -0.95 26.02 0.04
N LYS A 172 -1.62 25.80 -1.10
CA LYS A 172 -3.05 25.45 -1.13
C LYS A 172 -3.33 24.13 -0.42
N LEU A 173 -2.50 23.12 -0.67
CA LEU A 173 -2.64 21.81 -0.03
C LEU A 173 -2.37 21.90 1.48
N GLU A 174 -1.34 22.63 1.92
CA GLU A 174 -1.05 22.88 3.34
C GLU A 174 -2.25 23.55 4.03
N GLN A 175 -2.79 24.62 3.44
CA GLN A 175 -3.93 25.34 4.00
C GLN A 175 -5.14 24.40 4.19
N TYR A 176 -5.38 23.52 3.23
CA TYR A 176 -6.44 22.52 3.32
C TYR A 176 -6.17 21.47 4.41
N LEU A 177 -4.96 20.91 4.46
CA LEU A 177 -4.57 19.91 5.47
C LEU A 177 -4.60 20.48 6.89
N SER A 178 -4.28 21.76 7.07
CA SER A 178 -4.38 22.48 8.34
C SER A 178 -5.81 22.61 8.88
N GLN A 179 -6.82 22.47 8.02
CA GLN A 179 -8.25 22.50 8.40
C GLN A 179 -8.90 21.10 8.36
N TYR A 180 -8.16 20.08 7.93
CA TYR A 180 -8.66 18.74 7.73
C TYR A 180 -9.04 18.08 9.07
N THR A 181 -10.23 17.48 9.14
CA THR A 181 -10.67 16.77 10.33
C THR A 181 -10.45 15.27 10.17
N PRO A 182 -9.47 14.66 10.86
CA PRO A 182 -9.18 13.24 10.70
C PRO A 182 -10.29 12.36 11.30
N ARG A 183 -10.40 11.12 10.81
CA ARG A 183 -11.27 10.11 11.45
C ARG A 183 -10.75 9.75 12.84
N SER A 184 -11.66 9.42 13.75
CA SER A 184 -11.32 9.05 15.13
C SER A 184 -10.62 7.70 15.26
N LYS A 185 -10.97 6.75 14.38
CA LYS A 185 -10.40 5.39 14.37
C LYS A 185 -9.13 5.35 13.52
N LEU A 186 -8.05 4.84 14.10
CA LEU A 186 -6.79 4.61 13.38
C LEU A 186 -6.93 3.52 12.33
N GLY A 187 -7.43 2.37 12.77
CA GLY A 187 -7.54 1.16 11.97
C GLY A 187 -8.44 1.30 10.73
N LEU A 188 -8.20 0.39 9.78
CA LEU A 188 -8.94 0.32 8.52
C LEU A 188 -10.45 0.19 8.71
N VAL A 189 -10.93 -0.44 9.79
CA VAL A 189 -12.36 -0.53 10.14
C VAL A 189 -13.04 0.84 10.34
N GLY A 190 -12.26 1.93 10.44
CA GLY A 190 -12.75 3.30 10.37
C GLY A 190 -13.17 3.78 8.98
N LEU A 191 -12.83 3.05 7.91
CA LEU A 191 -13.17 3.37 6.53
C LEU A 191 -14.40 2.57 6.04
N ALA A 192 -15.09 3.09 5.03
CA ALA A 192 -16.10 2.32 4.31
C ALA A 192 -15.46 1.05 3.70
N ASN A 193 -16.12 -0.10 3.88
CA ASN A 193 -15.60 -1.43 3.52
C ASN A 193 -14.26 -1.82 4.19
N GLY A 194 -13.86 -1.09 5.24
CA GLY A 194 -12.57 -1.29 5.91
C GLY A 194 -12.39 -2.64 6.60
N LYS A 195 -13.49 -3.26 7.05
CA LYS A 195 -13.50 -4.64 7.59
C LYS A 195 -13.08 -5.65 6.53
N ASP A 196 -13.72 -5.59 5.37
CA ASP A 196 -13.44 -6.50 4.25
C ASP A 196 -12.04 -6.24 3.71
N TRP A 197 -11.62 -4.97 3.68
CA TRP A 197 -10.27 -4.61 3.27
C TRP A 197 -9.23 -5.28 4.15
N TYR A 198 -9.35 -5.08 5.47
CA TYR A 198 -8.44 -5.67 6.43
C TYR A 198 -8.46 -7.20 6.39
N GLN A 199 -9.64 -7.82 6.23
CA GLN A 199 -9.74 -9.28 6.08
C GLN A 199 -9.00 -9.79 4.85
N SER A 200 -9.08 -9.11 3.70
CA SER A 200 -8.34 -9.54 2.51
C SER A 200 -6.82 -9.40 2.68
N LYS A 201 -6.34 -8.38 3.41
CA LYS A 201 -4.92 -8.26 3.77
C LYS A 201 -4.47 -9.40 4.69
N LEU A 202 -5.25 -9.73 5.72
CA LEU A 202 -4.99 -10.90 6.58
C LEU A 202 -4.95 -12.20 5.78
N ASN A 203 -5.88 -12.39 4.85
CA ASN A 203 -5.93 -13.60 4.02
C ASN A 203 -4.68 -13.75 3.15
N TYR A 204 -4.21 -12.65 2.56
CA TYR A 204 -3.03 -12.63 1.71
C TYR A 204 -1.75 -12.81 2.54
N PHE A 205 -1.48 -11.92 3.50
CA PHE A 205 -0.23 -11.95 4.27
C PHE A 205 -0.15 -13.16 5.20
N GLY A 206 -1.26 -13.62 5.75
CA GLY A 206 -1.30 -14.85 6.56
C GLY A 206 -1.35 -16.14 5.74
N ALA A 207 -1.36 -16.06 4.40
CA ALA A 207 -1.50 -17.19 3.47
C ALA A 207 -2.66 -18.15 3.82
N LYS A 208 -3.71 -17.63 4.48
CA LYS A 208 -4.81 -18.43 5.04
C LYS A 208 -6.04 -17.58 5.27
N THR A 209 -7.20 -18.07 4.84
CA THR A 209 -8.48 -17.45 5.17
C THR A 209 -8.90 -17.81 6.59
N GLN A 210 -8.79 -16.83 7.49
CA GLN A 210 -9.14 -17.01 8.90
C GLN A 210 -9.71 -15.71 9.49
N PRO A 211 -10.81 -15.77 10.28
CA PRO A 211 -11.37 -14.59 10.91
C PRO A 211 -10.40 -13.93 11.90
N PRO A 212 -10.47 -12.60 12.12
CA PRO A 212 -9.51 -11.87 12.96
C PRO A 212 -9.50 -12.35 14.42
N LEU A 213 -10.66 -12.76 14.95
CA LEU A 213 -10.76 -13.31 16.31
C LEU A 213 -10.04 -14.65 16.47
N THR A 214 -10.05 -15.49 15.43
CA THR A 214 -9.33 -16.77 15.45
C THR A 214 -7.82 -16.51 15.40
N TRP A 215 -7.37 -15.55 14.59
CA TRP A 215 -5.98 -15.08 14.60
C TRP A 215 -5.57 -14.61 16.00
N LEU A 216 -6.35 -13.71 16.61
CA LEU A 216 -6.06 -13.18 17.94
C LEU A 216 -5.94 -14.29 18.98
N SER A 217 -6.89 -15.24 18.99
CA SER A 217 -6.87 -16.33 19.96
C SER A 217 -5.62 -17.20 19.81
N ASN A 218 -5.17 -17.45 18.58
CA ASN A 218 -3.96 -18.23 18.32
C ASN A 218 -2.71 -17.48 18.79
N ILE A 219 -2.60 -16.20 18.42
CA ILE A 219 -1.49 -15.33 18.81
C ILE A 219 -1.38 -15.24 20.34
N GLN A 220 -2.49 -15.00 21.03
CA GLN A 220 -2.52 -14.92 22.49
C GLN A 220 -2.22 -16.25 23.18
N SER A 221 -2.55 -17.37 22.55
CA SER A 221 -2.15 -18.69 23.03
C SER A 221 -0.63 -18.88 22.93
N GLN A 222 -0.03 -18.54 21.78
CA GLN A 222 1.42 -18.64 21.57
C GLN A 222 2.20 -17.69 22.49
N LEU A 223 1.74 -16.44 22.65
CA LEU A 223 2.34 -15.46 23.56
C LEU A 223 2.32 -15.88 25.04
N LYS A 224 1.45 -16.82 25.43
CA LYS A 224 1.45 -17.40 26.79
C LYS A 224 2.48 -18.51 26.96
N GLN A 225 2.89 -19.15 25.87
CA GLN A 225 3.80 -20.29 25.86
C GLN A 225 5.25 -19.88 25.63
N ILE A 226 5.47 -18.81 24.86
CA ILE A 226 6.80 -18.30 24.53
C ILE A 226 7.32 -17.42 25.68
N ALA A 227 8.59 -17.60 26.04
CA ALA A 227 9.24 -16.76 27.02
C ALA A 227 9.34 -15.31 26.52
N ILE A 228 9.18 -14.34 27.43
CA ILE A 228 9.38 -12.93 27.08
C ILE A 228 10.85 -12.74 26.71
N HIS A 229 11.12 -12.28 25.50
CA HIS A 229 12.44 -11.95 25.02
C HIS A 229 12.57 -10.44 24.86
N ASN A 230 13.68 -9.88 25.35
CA ASN A 230 14.09 -8.55 24.91
C ASN A 230 14.62 -8.70 23.48
N VAL A 231 13.98 -8.01 22.55
CA VAL A 231 14.35 -8.09 21.14
C VAL A 231 15.17 -6.86 20.81
N ALA A 232 16.44 -7.06 20.50
CA ALA A 232 17.28 -6.00 19.96
C ALA A 232 17.03 -5.93 18.45
N PHE A 233 16.30 -4.91 18.01
CA PHE A 233 16.11 -4.61 16.59
C PHE A 233 16.46 -3.15 16.34
N HIS A 234 16.97 -2.86 15.15
CA HIS A 234 17.27 -1.50 14.72
C HIS A 234 16.10 -0.96 13.91
N LEU A 235 15.38 0.02 14.47
CA LEU A 235 14.34 0.70 13.73
C LEU A 235 14.95 1.60 12.65
N PRO A 236 14.49 1.50 11.40
CA PRO A 236 14.82 2.46 10.36
C PRO A 236 14.50 3.90 10.76
N THR A 237 15.18 4.85 10.14
CA THR A 237 14.88 6.28 10.30
C THR A 237 13.64 6.73 9.53
N SER A 238 13.08 5.89 8.66
CA SER A 238 11.97 6.21 7.76
C SER A 238 11.08 4.99 7.53
N HIS A 239 9.79 5.23 7.26
CA HIS A 239 8.83 4.22 6.84
C HIS A 239 8.80 3.98 5.32
N SER A 240 9.78 4.46 4.55
CA SER A 240 9.85 4.24 3.09
C SER A 240 10.00 2.77 2.69
N THR A 241 10.31 1.88 3.63
CA THR A 241 10.18 0.44 3.50
C THR A 241 9.53 -0.12 4.76
N PRO A 242 8.63 -1.11 4.65
CA PRO A 242 8.00 -1.70 5.83
C PRO A 242 9.00 -2.52 6.63
N LEU A 243 8.85 -2.54 7.97
CA LEU A 243 9.79 -3.21 8.87
C LEU A 243 9.99 -4.69 8.53
N VAL A 244 8.95 -5.38 8.04
CA VAL A 244 9.00 -6.80 7.66
C VAL A 244 10.12 -7.12 6.66
N MET A 245 10.51 -6.18 5.81
CA MET A 245 11.53 -6.41 4.79
C MET A 245 12.93 -6.63 5.37
N GLN A 246 13.21 -6.17 6.60
CA GLN A 246 14.46 -6.51 7.29
C GLN A 246 14.57 -8.00 7.65
N PHE A 247 13.45 -8.72 7.61
CA PHE A 247 13.32 -10.13 7.93
C PHE A 247 13.11 -10.98 6.67
N PHE A 248 13.48 -10.46 5.51
CA PHE A 248 13.57 -11.22 4.29
C PHE A 248 14.99 -11.80 4.14
N SER A 249 15.09 -12.95 3.47
CA SER A 249 16.37 -13.56 3.08
C SER A 249 17.15 -12.59 2.18
N GLN A 250 18.46 -12.52 2.38
CA GLN A 250 19.36 -11.75 1.51
C GLN A 250 19.75 -12.54 0.26
N ASP A 251 19.72 -13.88 0.35
CA ASP A 251 20.17 -14.78 -0.71
C ASP A 251 19.03 -15.14 -1.68
N GLU A 252 17.78 -15.03 -1.23
CA GLU A 252 16.59 -15.36 -2.01
C GLU A 252 15.81 -14.08 -2.34
N ASN A 253 15.95 -13.63 -3.59
CA ASN A 253 15.17 -12.53 -4.13
C ASN A 253 14.10 -13.06 -5.09
N ILE A 254 12.99 -13.54 -4.52
CA ILE A 254 11.85 -13.99 -5.31
C ILE A 254 11.03 -12.77 -5.74
N ALA A 255 10.85 -12.65 -7.05
CA ALA A 255 10.12 -11.56 -7.68
C ALA A 255 8.62 -11.57 -7.32
N GLY A 256 8.07 -10.40 -7.02
CA GLY A 256 6.66 -10.13 -6.73
C GLY A 256 6.15 -8.86 -7.41
N LEU A 257 4.88 -8.50 -7.20
CA LEU A 257 4.18 -7.45 -7.94
C LEU A 257 3.94 -6.16 -7.12
N ASP A 258 4.10 -6.20 -5.80
CA ASP A 258 3.76 -5.07 -4.92
C ASP A 258 4.93 -4.09 -4.74
N TRP A 259 4.73 -2.83 -5.16
CA TRP A 259 5.73 -1.77 -5.03
C TRP A 259 6.02 -1.39 -3.56
N GLN A 260 5.08 -1.66 -2.63
CA GLN A 260 5.28 -1.41 -1.21
C GLN A 260 6.34 -2.34 -0.60
N LEU A 261 6.50 -3.52 -1.20
CA LEU A 261 7.45 -4.56 -0.84
C LEU A 261 8.60 -4.66 -1.84
N GLU A 262 8.83 -3.57 -2.60
CA GLU A 262 9.87 -3.45 -3.60
C GLU A 262 9.89 -4.61 -4.60
N TYR A 263 8.72 -5.03 -5.06
CA TYR A 263 8.57 -6.12 -6.03
C TYR A 263 9.19 -7.45 -5.58
N ARG A 264 9.17 -7.71 -4.27
CA ARG A 264 9.51 -9.01 -3.69
C ARG A 264 8.25 -9.77 -3.31
N ASP A 265 8.27 -11.08 -3.47
CA ASP A 265 7.24 -11.96 -2.92
C ASP A 265 7.44 -12.11 -1.41
N PRO A 266 6.53 -11.59 -0.56
CA PRO A 266 6.71 -11.64 0.89
C PRO A 266 6.63 -13.06 1.48
N LEU A 267 5.85 -13.95 0.88
CA LEU A 267 5.60 -15.28 1.44
C LEU A 267 6.77 -16.22 1.16
N GLN A 268 7.45 -16.01 0.03
CA GLN A 268 8.63 -16.78 -0.35
C GLN A 268 9.95 -16.13 0.08
N SER A 269 10.00 -14.81 0.22
CA SER A 269 11.25 -14.11 0.58
C SER A 269 11.53 -14.05 2.08
N LYS A 270 10.61 -14.48 2.95
CA LYS A 270 10.80 -14.42 4.41
C LYS A 270 11.90 -15.39 4.86
N ARG A 271 12.79 -14.96 5.76
CA ARG A 271 13.75 -15.87 6.39
C ARG A 271 13.16 -16.53 7.65
N GLU A 272 13.83 -17.56 8.13
CA GLU A 272 13.56 -18.11 9.44
C GLU A 272 13.83 -17.06 10.54
N LEU A 273 12.91 -17.03 11.51
CA LEU A 273 12.97 -16.13 12.65
C LEU A 273 13.59 -16.84 13.85
N SER A 274 14.46 -16.16 14.57
CA SER A 274 14.87 -16.58 15.92
C SER A 274 13.69 -16.51 16.90
N ALA A 275 13.79 -17.19 18.05
CA ALA A 275 12.73 -17.19 19.06
C ALA A 275 12.33 -15.78 19.54
N GLY A 276 13.31 -14.86 19.66
CA GLY A 276 13.06 -13.47 20.02
C GLY A 276 12.27 -12.73 18.93
N GLU A 277 12.61 -12.96 17.66
CA GLU A 277 11.93 -12.34 16.53
C GLU A 277 10.52 -12.91 16.31
N GLN A 278 10.32 -14.21 16.60
CA GLN A 278 8.98 -14.81 16.63
C GLN A 278 8.11 -14.15 17.71
N TYR A 279 8.64 -13.97 18.92
CA TYR A 279 7.94 -13.24 19.98
C TYR A 279 7.62 -11.81 19.56
N PHE A 280 8.57 -11.10 18.96
CA PHE A 280 8.36 -9.75 18.41
C PHE A 280 7.19 -9.72 17.43
N TRP A 281 7.20 -10.58 16.42
CA TRP A 281 6.17 -10.58 15.37
C TRP A 281 4.79 -11.01 15.90
N LEU A 282 4.71 -11.87 16.90
CA LEU A 282 3.44 -12.17 17.58
C LEU A 282 2.86 -10.94 18.30
N VAL A 283 3.70 -10.14 18.95
CA VAL A 283 3.27 -8.88 19.58
C VAL A 283 2.85 -7.84 18.53
N MET A 284 3.57 -7.77 17.40
CA MET A 284 3.20 -6.91 16.27
C MET A 284 1.83 -7.31 15.70
N MET A 285 1.57 -8.61 15.48
CA MET A 285 0.27 -9.10 15.02
C MET A 285 -0.86 -8.84 16.04
N GLU A 286 -0.61 -9.01 17.34
CA GLU A 286 -1.58 -8.67 18.40
C GLU A 286 -1.94 -7.17 18.34
N THR A 287 -0.93 -6.32 18.17
CA THR A 287 -1.11 -4.86 18.10
C THR A 287 -1.82 -4.44 16.80
N ASP A 288 -1.48 -5.07 15.68
CA ASP A 288 -2.12 -4.88 14.37
C ASP A 288 -3.62 -5.19 14.43
N LEU A 289 -4.01 -6.37 14.95
CA LEU A 289 -5.41 -6.72 15.21
C LEU A 289 -6.07 -5.74 16.19
N GLY A 290 -5.33 -5.34 17.23
CA GLY A 290 -5.74 -4.31 18.17
C GLY A 290 -6.20 -3.04 17.46
N ILE A 291 -5.36 -2.48 16.60
CA ILE A 291 -5.61 -1.24 15.86
C ILE A 291 -6.70 -1.44 14.80
N HIS A 292 -6.50 -2.40 13.90
CA HIS A 292 -7.29 -2.53 12.68
C HIS A 292 -8.64 -3.18 12.90
N TYR A 293 -8.77 -4.11 13.85
CA TYR A 293 -10.02 -4.84 14.11
C TYR A 293 -10.70 -4.41 15.41
N HIS A 294 -9.96 -4.34 16.52
CA HIS A 294 -10.51 -3.94 17.84
C HIS A 294 -10.55 -2.44 18.07
N THR A 295 -10.10 -1.64 17.11
CA THR A 295 -10.14 -0.17 17.15
C THR A 295 -9.39 0.41 18.36
N TRP A 296 -8.28 -0.22 18.75
CA TRP A 296 -7.38 0.34 19.77
C TRP A 296 -6.96 1.74 19.38
N SER A 297 -7.01 2.63 20.36
CA SER A 297 -6.39 3.94 20.29
C SER A 297 -4.86 3.79 20.24
N GLU A 298 -4.19 4.83 19.75
CA GLU A 298 -2.72 4.93 19.76
C GLU A 298 -2.14 4.65 21.15
N GLN A 299 -2.80 5.13 22.21
CA GLN A 299 -2.36 4.92 23.59
C GLN A 299 -2.46 3.45 24.00
N GLN A 300 -3.52 2.74 23.61
CA GLN A 300 -3.66 1.32 23.90
C GLN A 300 -2.62 0.48 23.15
N ALA A 301 -2.41 0.77 21.87
CA ALA A 301 -1.36 0.12 21.08
C ALA A 301 0.04 0.37 21.67
N ARG A 302 0.34 1.61 22.05
CA ARG A 302 1.60 2.00 22.69
C ARG A 302 1.84 1.25 23.99
N VAL A 303 0.82 1.20 24.87
CA VAL A 303 0.92 0.47 26.14
C VAL A 303 1.17 -1.01 25.90
N ASN A 304 0.54 -1.63 24.89
CA ASN A 304 0.80 -3.02 24.54
C ASN A 304 2.25 -3.23 24.13
N LEU A 305 2.76 -2.45 23.18
CA LEU A 305 4.13 -2.56 22.66
C LEU A 305 5.18 -2.35 23.77
N ILE A 306 5.05 -1.28 24.57
CA ILE A 306 5.99 -1.00 25.68
C ILE A 306 5.97 -2.15 26.70
N LYS A 307 4.79 -2.64 27.09
CA LYS A 307 4.67 -3.70 28.10
C LYS A 307 5.22 -5.03 27.60
N ARG A 308 5.01 -5.35 26.33
CA ARG A 308 5.36 -6.65 25.75
C ARG A 308 6.82 -6.72 25.29
N LEU A 309 7.33 -5.64 24.69
CA LEU A 309 8.65 -5.60 24.05
C LEU A 309 9.71 -4.85 24.86
N GLY A 310 9.32 -4.09 25.89
CA GLY A 310 10.25 -3.27 26.66
C GLY A 310 10.81 -2.08 25.88
N VAL A 311 10.17 -1.70 24.77
CA VAL A 311 10.57 -0.58 23.91
C VAL A 311 10.27 0.77 24.57
N THR A 312 10.99 1.79 24.15
CA THR A 312 10.72 3.18 24.50
C THR A 312 9.42 3.68 23.86
N LYS A 313 8.92 4.83 24.32
CA LYS A 313 7.76 5.47 23.70
C LYS A 313 7.99 5.80 22.23
N GLN A 314 9.18 6.29 21.87
CA GLN A 314 9.50 6.67 20.49
C GLN A 314 9.51 5.45 19.56
N GLU A 315 10.11 4.35 20.00
CA GLU A 315 10.11 3.09 19.26
C GLU A 315 8.69 2.52 19.12
N ALA A 316 7.89 2.57 20.19
CA ALA A 316 6.48 2.15 20.12
C ALA A 316 5.66 3.01 19.14
N ASP A 317 5.88 4.32 19.13
CA ASP A 317 5.20 5.24 18.20
C ASP A 317 5.59 4.93 16.75
N TRP A 318 6.87 4.67 16.48
CA TRP A 318 7.34 4.23 15.16
C TRP A 318 6.68 2.91 14.73
N LEU A 319 6.62 1.90 15.61
CA LEU A 319 5.98 0.62 15.31
C LEU A 319 4.48 0.76 15.03
N ILE A 320 3.79 1.68 15.70
CA ILE A 320 2.38 1.99 15.43
C ILE A 320 2.23 2.66 14.06
N GLU A 321 3.11 3.61 13.72
CA GLU A 321 3.14 4.25 12.40
C GLU A 321 3.36 3.19 11.30
N ASP A 322 4.29 2.25 11.49
CA ASP A 322 4.55 1.14 10.54
C ASP A 322 3.33 0.24 10.36
N ILE A 323 2.64 -0.15 11.45
CA ILE A 323 1.40 -0.95 11.39
C ILE A 323 0.30 -0.23 10.60
N ILE A 324 0.14 1.07 10.82
CA ILE A 324 -0.90 1.87 10.15
C ILE A 324 -0.61 1.99 8.65
N LEU A 325 0.64 2.23 8.29
CA LEU A 325 1.08 2.37 6.90
C LEU A 325 1.08 1.03 6.15
N TYR A 326 1.31 -0.08 6.86
CA TYR A 326 1.43 -1.42 6.29
C TYR A 326 0.55 -2.47 7.00
N PRO A 327 -0.79 -2.32 6.96
CA PRO A 327 -1.68 -3.17 7.75
C PRO A 327 -1.57 -4.64 7.39
N ALA A 328 -1.59 -5.50 8.40
CA ALA A 328 -1.48 -6.96 8.34
C ALA A 328 -0.18 -7.51 7.73
N THR A 329 0.80 -6.69 7.34
CA THR A 329 2.08 -7.20 6.80
C THR A 329 2.81 -8.08 7.81
N SER A 330 2.67 -7.81 9.11
CA SER A 330 3.19 -8.67 10.19
C SER A 330 2.77 -10.14 10.08
N PHE A 331 1.62 -10.45 9.47
CA PHE A 331 1.08 -11.80 9.34
C PHE A 331 1.86 -12.71 8.37
N ILE A 332 2.81 -12.18 7.61
CA ILE A 332 3.77 -12.99 6.81
C ILE A 332 4.45 -14.07 7.68
N PHE A 333 4.63 -13.77 8.98
CA PHE A 333 5.28 -14.64 9.96
C PHE A 333 4.29 -15.45 10.83
N SER A 334 3.02 -15.55 10.44
CA SER A 334 1.97 -16.18 11.26
C SER A 334 1.93 -17.72 11.18
N SER A 335 2.81 -18.31 10.36
CA SER A 335 2.95 -19.74 10.08
C SER A 335 3.81 -20.48 11.09
#